data_AF-A0A0F9EYA5-F1
#
_entry.id   AF-A0A0F9EYA5-F1
#
_cell.length_a   1.000
_cell.length_b   1.000
_cell.length_c   1.000
_cell.angle_alpha   90.00
_cell.angle_beta   90.00
_cell.angle_gamma   90.00
#
_symmetry.space_group_name_H-M   'P 1'
#
loop_
_entity.id
_entity.type
_entity.pdbx_description
1 polymer ?
#
loop_
_entity_poly.entity_id
_entity_poly.type
_entity_poly.pdbx_seq_one_letter_code
_entity_poly.pdbx_strand_id
1 'polypeptide(L)'
;MYGIGTEVSPSSGRLQTVIRSRNAIVAVFPHPNDGPTELAGATSRTGINFHVKTDGNDDLDGLSWDTAKVTIGYGSTNKGAMNSVVAGRGDQIHARPGDYVEAEINADKADVTIIGHGANGAVGITPAAGISAMKITANDVVLRNLRVGGNITADYGLSIGDFTSTVLGVRVYGCLLRNGSSTTKPAVLIHGAGDLYLVGNDIAWAGIGIEYKGNIDGYPSQIFQIGNLFHNLLVQHLAQRVVGPSDNGKVVNLNHIGNIHDTLEDGSEPTGVWIELDHAETSGIVRGNSFATATNAIAKFVISGNVHWVANETEAGVSSARPA
;
A
#
# COMPACT_ATOMS: atom_id res chain seq x y z
N MET A 1 -46.14 12.77 19.02
CA MET A 1 -45.78 12.97 20.44
C MET A 1 -44.65 11.99 20.74
N TYR A 2 -43.50 12.49 21.17
CA TYR A 2 -42.36 11.64 21.52
C TYR A 2 -42.50 11.21 22.98
N GLY A 3 -42.31 9.92 23.27
CA GLY A 3 -42.29 9.37 24.62
C GLY A 3 -40.87 9.04 25.05
N ILE A 4 -40.52 9.35 26.30
CA ILE A 4 -39.24 8.93 26.89
C ILE A 4 -39.45 7.57 27.57
N GLY A 5 -38.57 6.60 27.30
CA GLY A 5 -38.60 5.26 27.87
C GLY A 5 -37.21 4.76 28.25
N THR A 6 -37.12 3.52 28.72
CA THR A 6 -35.86 2.82 28.98
C THR A 6 -35.85 1.45 28.33
N GLU A 7 -34.70 1.02 27.82
CA GLU A 7 -34.50 -0.29 27.18
C GLU A 7 -33.15 -0.88 27.52
N VAL A 8 -33.03 -2.20 27.43
CA VAL A 8 -31.75 -2.89 27.61
C VAL A 8 -30.90 -2.67 26.37
N SER A 9 -29.72 -2.08 26.53
CA SER A 9 -28.72 -1.89 25.49
C SER A 9 -28.28 -3.25 24.93
N PRO A 10 -28.30 -3.46 23.60
CA PRO A 10 -27.83 -4.69 22.99
C PRO A 10 -26.31 -4.85 23.07
N SER A 11 -25.56 -3.78 23.28
CA SER A 11 -24.09 -3.81 23.39
C SER A 11 -23.60 -4.04 24.82
N SER A 12 -24.31 -3.50 25.83
CA SER A 12 -23.85 -3.54 27.23
C SER A 12 -24.75 -4.32 28.18
N GLY A 13 -25.96 -4.70 27.77
CA GLY A 13 -26.94 -5.37 28.63
C GLY A 13 -27.51 -4.49 29.75
N ARG A 14 -27.26 -3.17 29.71
CA ARG A 14 -27.72 -2.19 30.73
C ARG A 14 -28.93 -1.41 30.25
N LEU A 15 -29.74 -0.92 31.19
CA LEU A 15 -30.85 -0.01 30.84
C LEU A 15 -30.31 1.34 30.37
N GLN A 16 -30.71 1.75 29.16
CA GLN A 16 -30.41 3.05 28.55
C GLN A 16 -31.70 3.84 28.31
N THR A 17 -31.59 5.17 28.31
CA THR A 17 -32.75 6.04 28.03
C THR A 17 -32.98 6.09 26.52
N VAL A 18 -34.23 5.97 26.10
CA VAL A 18 -34.64 6.03 24.69
C VAL A 18 -35.75 7.05 24.47
N ILE A 19 -35.77 7.68 23.29
CA ILE A 19 -36.91 8.46 22.82
C ILE A 19 -37.65 7.64 21.76
N ARG A 20 -38.95 7.41 21.96
CA ARG A 20 -39.81 6.67 21.05
C ARG A 20 -40.83 7.58 20.36
N SER A 21 -41.16 7.25 19.11
CA SER A 21 -42.29 7.82 18.37
C SER A 21 -43.05 6.68 17.68
N ARG A 22 -44.37 6.58 17.92
CA ARG A 22 -45.22 5.53 17.32
C ARG A 22 -44.60 4.11 17.41
N ASN A 23 -44.10 3.77 18.60
CA ASN A 23 -43.42 2.51 18.93
C ASN A 23 -42.04 2.27 18.29
N ALA A 24 -41.50 3.16 17.46
CA ALA A 24 -40.12 3.11 16.98
C ALA A 24 -39.17 3.91 17.88
N ILE A 25 -37.94 3.44 18.05
CA ILE A 25 -36.86 4.17 18.73
C ILE A 25 -36.30 5.21 17.75
N VAL A 26 -36.20 6.46 18.20
CA VAL A 26 -35.73 7.59 17.38
C VAL A 26 -34.43 8.18 17.93
N ALA A 27 -34.13 7.96 19.20
CA ALA A 27 -32.83 8.26 19.79
C ALA A 27 -32.55 7.34 20.97
N VAL A 28 -31.28 6.98 21.16
CA VAL A 28 -30.75 6.26 22.31
C VAL A 28 -29.72 7.14 23.00
N PHE A 29 -29.77 7.18 24.33
CA PHE A 29 -28.81 7.89 25.18
C PHE A 29 -28.05 6.85 25.99
N PRO A 30 -26.92 6.40 25.44
CA PRO A 30 -26.14 5.32 26.03
C PRO A 30 -25.43 5.76 27.31
N HIS A 31 -25.05 4.79 28.14
CA HIS A 31 -24.28 5.07 29.34
C HIS A 31 -22.88 5.59 28.96
N PRO A 32 -22.29 6.54 29.71
CA PRO A 32 -20.94 7.08 29.44
C PRO A 32 -19.80 6.05 29.34
N ASN A 33 -20.06 4.79 29.68
CA ASN A 33 -19.09 3.70 29.70
C ASN A 33 -19.33 2.66 28.58
N ASP A 34 -20.34 2.87 27.72
CA ASP A 34 -20.75 1.91 26.69
C ASP A 34 -19.98 2.10 25.35
N GLY A 35 -18.85 2.81 25.37
CA GLY A 35 -18.10 3.18 24.17
C GLY A 35 -18.86 4.19 23.29
N PRO A 36 -18.35 4.56 22.10
CA PRO A 36 -19.09 5.37 21.15
C PRO A 36 -20.28 4.56 20.61
N THR A 37 -21.38 4.66 21.33
CA THR A 37 -22.63 3.96 21.01
C THR A 37 -23.26 4.62 19.79
N GLU A 38 -23.45 3.81 18.75
CA GLU A 38 -24.17 4.16 17.53
C GLU A 38 -25.45 4.91 17.87
N LEU A 39 -25.53 6.17 17.45
CA LEU A 39 -26.82 6.87 17.43
C LEU A 39 -27.78 6.03 16.61
N ALA A 40 -28.96 5.68 17.14
CA ALA A 40 -30.02 5.09 16.33
C ALA A 40 -30.33 6.05 15.16
N GLY A 41 -29.94 5.67 13.94
CA GLY A 41 -29.99 6.50 12.73
C GLY A 41 -28.62 6.85 12.14
N ALA A 42 -27.53 6.67 12.88
CA ALA A 42 -26.18 6.56 12.36
C ALA A 42 -25.86 5.07 12.27
N THR A 43 -26.10 4.48 11.10
CA THR A 43 -25.59 3.14 10.79
C THR A 43 -24.11 3.12 11.13
N SER A 44 -23.65 2.19 11.98
CA SER A 44 -22.26 1.79 11.93
C SER A 44 -21.90 1.60 10.47
N ARG A 45 -20.84 2.27 10.03
CA ARG A 45 -20.27 1.98 8.71
C ARG A 45 -19.56 0.65 8.84
N THR A 46 -20.35 -0.42 8.92
CA THR A 46 -19.82 -1.76 8.75
C THR A 46 -19.58 -1.90 7.26
N GLY A 47 -18.32 -1.97 6.88
CA GLY A 47 -17.93 -2.19 5.49
C GLY A 47 -18.62 -3.41 4.89
N ILE A 48 -18.83 -3.37 3.58
CA ILE A 48 -19.33 -4.50 2.81
C ILE A 48 -18.15 -5.28 2.24
N ASN A 49 -18.25 -6.61 2.30
CA ASN A 49 -17.29 -7.52 1.70
C ASN A 49 -17.73 -7.88 0.29
N PHE A 50 -16.93 -7.49 -0.69
CA PHE A 50 -17.04 -7.89 -2.08
C PHE A 50 -16.05 -9.02 -2.39
N HIS A 51 -16.43 -9.93 -3.26
CA HIS A 51 -15.69 -11.14 -3.59
C HIS A 51 -15.39 -11.18 -5.09
N VAL A 52 -14.16 -11.59 -5.42
CA VAL A 52 -13.64 -11.57 -6.79
C VAL A 52 -12.94 -12.89 -7.11
N LYS A 53 -13.28 -13.53 -8.24
CA LYS A 53 -12.68 -14.79 -8.70
C LYS A 53 -12.50 -14.78 -10.22
N THR A 54 -11.49 -15.48 -10.73
CA THR A 54 -11.12 -15.43 -12.16
C THR A 54 -12.19 -15.96 -13.12
N ASP A 55 -13.13 -16.78 -12.64
CA ASP A 55 -14.31 -17.27 -13.34
C ASP A 55 -15.61 -16.58 -12.90
N GLY A 56 -15.51 -15.40 -12.28
CA GLY A 56 -16.64 -14.62 -11.80
C GLY A 56 -17.44 -13.95 -12.92
N ASN A 57 -18.37 -13.07 -12.55
CA ASN A 57 -19.12 -12.24 -13.49
C ASN A 57 -19.38 -10.86 -12.90
N ASP A 58 -18.93 -9.81 -13.59
CA ASP A 58 -19.09 -8.42 -13.13
C ASP A 58 -20.55 -7.94 -13.09
N ASP A 59 -21.46 -8.63 -13.78
CA ASP A 59 -22.91 -8.36 -13.69
C ASP A 59 -23.55 -8.84 -12.38
N LEU A 60 -22.82 -9.61 -11.56
CA LEU A 60 -23.28 -10.08 -10.25
C LEU A 60 -22.92 -9.07 -9.14
N ASP A 61 -23.55 -9.21 -7.98
CA ASP A 61 -23.40 -8.27 -6.86
C ASP A 61 -22.04 -8.34 -6.14
N GLY A 62 -21.30 -9.44 -6.26
CA GLY A 62 -20.04 -9.66 -5.56
C GLY A 62 -20.17 -9.94 -4.06
N LEU A 63 -21.38 -10.09 -3.50
CA LEU A 63 -21.58 -10.19 -2.04
C LEU A 63 -21.23 -11.57 -1.47
N SER A 64 -20.97 -12.55 -2.33
CA SER A 64 -20.54 -13.90 -1.97
C SER A 64 -19.58 -14.49 -3.00
N TRP A 65 -18.95 -15.62 -2.70
CA TRP A 65 -18.13 -16.35 -3.68
C TRP A 65 -18.93 -16.93 -4.86
N ASP A 66 -20.22 -17.21 -4.66
CA ASP A 66 -21.11 -17.70 -5.72
C ASP A 66 -21.52 -16.57 -6.67
N THR A 67 -21.65 -15.36 -6.14
CA THR A 67 -21.96 -14.13 -6.88
C THR A 67 -20.74 -13.25 -7.14
N ALA A 68 -19.54 -13.81 -7.03
CA ALA A 68 -18.29 -13.07 -7.13
C ALA A 68 -18.12 -12.40 -8.50
N LYS A 69 -17.56 -11.19 -8.47
CA LYS A 69 -17.17 -10.44 -9.67
C LYS A 69 -15.93 -11.05 -10.30
N VAL A 70 -15.67 -10.76 -11.57
CA VAL A 70 -14.46 -11.24 -12.25
C VAL A 70 -13.31 -10.26 -12.11
N THR A 71 -13.63 -8.97 -12.00
CA THR A 71 -12.64 -7.89 -11.97
C THR A 71 -12.50 -7.27 -10.58
N ILE A 72 -11.27 -7.08 -10.11
CA ILE A 72 -10.93 -6.34 -8.88
C ILE A 72 -11.17 -4.85 -9.10
N GLY A 73 -10.64 -4.29 -10.19
CA GLY A 73 -10.78 -2.88 -10.55
C GLY A 73 -12.19 -2.49 -10.98
N TYR A 74 -12.28 -1.57 -11.95
CA TYR A 74 -13.57 -1.11 -12.47
C TYR A 74 -14.17 -2.06 -13.51
N GLY A 75 -13.39 -2.96 -14.11
CA GLY A 75 -13.89 -3.90 -15.13
C GLY A 75 -14.44 -3.24 -16.38
N SER A 76 -14.96 -4.08 -17.27
CA SER A 76 -15.65 -3.58 -18.44
C SER A 76 -16.94 -2.86 -18.02
N THR A 77 -17.23 -1.71 -18.62
CA THR A 77 -18.45 -0.92 -18.34
C THR A 77 -18.62 -0.45 -16.88
N ASN A 78 -17.53 -0.34 -16.11
CA ASN A 78 -17.53 0.07 -14.70
C ASN A 78 -18.36 -0.86 -13.80
N LYS A 79 -18.17 -2.17 -13.90
CA LYS A 79 -18.92 -3.17 -13.13
C LYS A 79 -18.08 -4.04 -12.18
N GLY A 80 -16.75 -3.87 -12.16
CA GLY A 80 -15.86 -4.57 -11.25
C GLY A 80 -16.05 -4.18 -9.78
N ALA A 81 -15.33 -4.85 -8.88
CA ALA A 81 -15.55 -4.72 -7.44
C ALA A 81 -15.28 -3.31 -6.90
N MET A 82 -14.24 -2.62 -7.39
CA MET A 82 -13.96 -1.22 -6.99
C MET A 82 -15.13 -0.26 -7.28
N ASN A 83 -15.95 -0.53 -8.30
CA ASN A 83 -17.13 0.31 -8.57
C ASN A 83 -18.25 0.14 -7.53
N SER A 84 -18.27 -1.00 -6.82
CA SER A 84 -19.29 -1.31 -5.81
C SER A 84 -18.92 -0.78 -4.42
N VAL A 85 -17.64 -0.43 -4.24
CA VAL A 85 -17.11 0.14 -3.00
C VAL A 85 -17.61 1.57 -2.80
N VAL A 86 -17.94 1.89 -1.55
CA VAL A 86 -18.29 3.24 -1.10
C VAL A 86 -17.17 3.80 -0.25
N ALA A 87 -16.64 4.96 -0.65
CA ALA A 87 -15.55 5.63 0.06
C ALA A 87 -15.92 5.95 1.53
N GLY A 88 -14.98 5.66 2.44
CA GLY A 88 -15.11 5.96 3.87
C GLY A 88 -16.00 5.00 4.65
N ARG A 89 -16.41 3.87 4.05
CA ARG A 89 -17.28 2.86 4.69
C ARG A 89 -16.51 1.68 5.29
N GLY A 90 -15.21 1.56 5.01
CA GLY A 90 -14.40 0.41 5.44
C GLY A 90 -14.66 -0.84 4.60
N ASP A 91 -15.10 -0.70 3.36
CA ASP A 91 -15.42 -1.82 2.48
C ASP A 91 -14.17 -2.67 2.16
N GLN A 92 -14.39 -3.95 1.90
CA GLN A 92 -13.32 -4.90 1.62
C GLN A 92 -13.56 -5.62 0.29
N ILE A 93 -12.49 -5.85 -0.45
CA ILE A 93 -12.48 -6.69 -1.66
C ILE A 93 -11.62 -7.91 -1.38
N HIS A 94 -12.21 -9.08 -1.44
CA HIS A 94 -11.57 -10.37 -1.26
C HIS A 94 -11.36 -11.05 -2.62
N ALA A 95 -10.11 -11.25 -3.01
CA ALA A 95 -9.76 -11.92 -4.25
C ALA A 95 -9.31 -13.36 -3.98
N ARG A 96 -9.83 -14.33 -4.74
CA ARG A 96 -9.42 -15.73 -4.69
C ARG A 96 -8.05 -15.90 -5.38
N PRO A 97 -7.22 -16.90 -4.99
CA PRO A 97 -6.02 -17.24 -5.77
C PRO A 97 -6.31 -17.36 -7.27
N GLY A 98 -5.47 -16.75 -8.08
CA GLY A 98 -5.62 -16.67 -9.51
C GLY A 98 -4.91 -15.46 -10.11
N ASP A 99 -4.77 -15.48 -11.44
CA ASP A 99 -4.23 -14.37 -12.21
C ASP A 99 -5.35 -13.58 -12.88
N TYR A 100 -5.43 -12.30 -12.52
CA TYR A 100 -6.42 -11.35 -12.97
C TYR A 100 -5.80 -10.47 -14.04
N VAL A 101 -6.37 -10.56 -15.24
CA VAL A 101 -6.04 -9.66 -16.35
C VAL A 101 -6.87 -8.40 -16.18
N GLU A 102 -6.19 -7.36 -15.71
CA GLU A 102 -6.81 -6.09 -15.34
C GLU A 102 -6.31 -4.99 -16.29
N ALA A 103 -7.14 -3.97 -16.49
CA ALA A 103 -6.60 -2.66 -16.83
C ALA A 103 -5.82 -2.11 -15.61
N GLU A 104 -5.23 -0.93 -15.71
CA GLU A 104 -4.69 -0.29 -14.51
C GLU A 104 -5.80 -0.13 -13.47
N ILE A 105 -5.63 -0.74 -12.28
CA ILE A 105 -6.55 -0.57 -11.18
C ILE A 105 -6.28 0.78 -10.52
N ASN A 106 -7.31 1.63 -10.42
CA ASN A 106 -7.27 2.85 -9.62
C ASN A 106 -8.03 2.66 -8.31
N ALA A 107 -7.32 2.54 -7.18
CA ALA A 107 -7.92 2.55 -5.85
C ALA A 107 -8.17 4.00 -5.41
N ASP A 108 -9.32 4.53 -5.84
CA ASP A 108 -9.75 5.93 -5.67
C ASP A 108 -10.82 6.11 -4.57
N LYS A 109 -11.17 5.04 -3.85
CA LYS A 109 -12.12 5.07 -2.74
C LYS A 109 -11.35 5.03 -1.42
N ALA A 110 -11.58 6.02 -0.57
CA ALA A 110 -10.93 6.07 0.74
C ALA A 110 -11.41 4.95 1.66
N ASP A 111 -10.57 4.52 2.60
CA ASP A 111 -10.89 3.49 3.60
C ASP A 111 -11.42 2.20 2.95
N VAL A 112 -10.65 1.66 2.00
CA VAL A 112 -10.91 0.38 1.33
C VAL A 112 -9.76 -0.58 1.59
N THR A 113 -10.09 -1.85 1.85
CA THR A 113 -9.09 -2.92 1.97
C THR A 113 -9.21 -3.89 0.80
N ILE A 114 -8.11 -4.19 0.12
CA ILE A 114 -8.04 -5.23 -0.92
C ILE A 114 -7.16 -6.37 -0.40
N ILE A 115 -7.74 -7.57 -0.34
CA ILE A 115 -7.15 -8.75 0.29
C ILE A 115 -7.06 -9.88 -0.74
N GLY A 116 -5.83 -10.30 -1.05
CA GLY A 116 -5.60 -11.56 -1.72
C GLY A 116 -5.71 -12.74 -0.74
N HIS A 117 -6.42 -13.79 -1.13
CA HIS A 117 -6.46 -15.05 -0.39
C HIS A 117 -5.34 -15.98 -0.88
N GLY A 118 -4.91 -16.91 -0.03
CA GLY A 118 -3.84 -17.87 -0.33
C GLY A 118 -2.47 -17.44 0.18
N ALA A 119 -1.42 -18.01 -0.38
CA ALA A 119 -0.03 -17.63 -0.06
C ALA A 119 0.35 -16.28 -0.68
N ASN A 120 1.46 -15.68 -0.22
CA ASN A 120 2.00 -14.43 -0.76
C ASN A 120 2.11 -14.50 -2.29
N GLY A 121 1.42 -13.59 -2.96
CA GLY A 121 1.38 -13.49 -4.42
C GLY A 121 0.51 -14.51 -5.15
N ALA A 122 -0.31 -15.29 -4.44
CA ALA A 122 -1.27 -16.23 -5.05
C ALA A 122 -2.40 -15.53 -5.82
N VAL A 123 -2.68 -14.27 -5.49
CA VAL A 123 -3.55 -13.37 -6.27
C VAL A 123 -2.67 -12.43 -7.08
N GLY A 124 -2.58 -12.66 -8.38
CA GLY A 124 -1.79 -11.84 -9.28
C GLY A 124 -2.63 -10.85 -10.07
N ILE A 125 -2.26 -9.57 -10.00
CA ILE A 125 -2.69 -8.55 -10.94
C ILE A 125 -1.62 -8.50 -12.03
N THR A 126 -1.97 -9.00 -13.21
CA THR A 126 -1.05 -9.10 -14.36
C THR A 126 -1.72 -8.43 -15.56
N PRO A 127 -1.54 -7.10 -15.71
CA PRO A 127 -2.16 -6.36 -16.79
C PRO A 127 -1.50 -6.70 -18.13
N ALA A 128 -2.13 -6.26 -19.22
CA ALA A 128 -1.59 -6.44 -20.56
C ALA A 128 -0.28 -5.64 -20.78
N ALA A 129 0.41 -5.91 -21.89
CA ALA A 129 1.67 -5.25 -22.22
C ALA A 129 1.58 -3.72 -22.20
N GLY A 130 2.55 -3.05 -21.58
CA GLY A 130 2.60 -1.59 -21.45
C GLY A 130 1.65 -0.97 -20.43
N ILE A 131 0.89 -1.77 -19.67
CA ILE A 131 -0.05 -1.25 -18.67
C ILE A 131 0.54 -1.42 -17.26
N SER A 132 0.52 -0.34 -16.48
CA SER A 132 0.82 -0.38 -15.04
C SER A 132 -0.27 -1.13 -14.27
N ALA A 133 0.09 -1.86 -13.22
CA ALA A 133 -0.87 -2.75 -12.57
C ALA A 133 -1.86 -2.01 -11.67
N MET A 134 -1.37 -1.18 -10.75
CA MET A 134 -2.23 -0.50 -9.78
C MET A 134 -1.69 0.87 -9.40
N LYS A 135 -2.60 1.82 -9.20
CA LYS A 135 -2.33 3.08 -8.50
C LYS A 135 -3.34 3.30 -7.37
N ILE A 136 -2.89 3.96 -6.32
CA ILE A 136 -3.70 4.36 -5.16
C ILE A 136 -3.77 5.89 -5.16
N THR A 137 -4.98 6.44 -5.29
CA THR A 137 -5.20 7.90 -5.32
C THR A 137 -6.17 8.36 -4.22
N ALA A 138 -6.48 7.50 -3.25
CA ALA A 138 -7.28 7.82 -2.08
C ALA A 138 -6.56 7.48 -0.77
N ASN A 139 -7.03 8.08 0.31
CA ASN A 139 -6.49 7.88 1.66
C ASN A 139 -6.94 6.55 2.27
N ASP A 140 -6.17 6.08 3.26
CA ASP A 140 -6.53 4.95 4.12
C ASP A 140 -6.79 3.64 3.35
N VAL A 141 -6.12 3.47 2.20
CA VAL A 141 -6.20 2.25 1.40
C VAL A 141 -5.24 1.20 1.96
N VAL A 142 -5.75 -0.02 2.12
CA VAL A 142 -4.97 -1.16 2.61
C VAL A 142 -4.87 -2.25 1.55
N LEU A 143 -3.66 -2.65 1.22
CA LEU A 143 -3.37 -3.80 0.36
C LEU A 143 -2.76 -4.94 1.19
N ARG A 144 -3.27 -6.16 0.99
CA ARG A 144 -2.75 -7.35 1.68
C ARG A 144 -2.63 -8.53 0.75
N ASN A 145 -1.46 -9.18 0.79
CA ASN A 145 -1.27 -10.51 0.21
C ASN A 145 -1.56 -10.57 -1.30
N LEU A 146 -1.21 -9.52 -2.04
CA LEU A 146 -1.38 -9.42 -3.49
C LEU A 146 -0.03 -9.51 -4.19
N ARG A 147 -0.02 -10.07 -5.39
CA ARG A 147 1.05 -9.83 -6.37
C ARG A 147 0.61 -8.70 -7.29
N VAL A 148 1.22 -7.53 -7.15
CA VAL A 148 1.00 -6.36 -8.01
C VAL A 148 2.17 -6.25 -8.97
N GLY A 149 1.96 -6.64 -10.23
CA GLY A 149 3.03 -6.73 -11.21
C GLY A 149 2.74 -5.99 -12.49
N GLY A 150 3.36 -4.82 -12.68
CA GLY A 150 3.33 -4.14 -13.97
C GLY A 150 4.02 -4.99 -15.05
N ASN A 151 3.68 -4.74 -16.31
CA ASN A 151 4.38 -5.37 -17.44
C ASN A 151 5.79 -4.76 -17.64
N ILE A 152 6.70 -5.41 -18.37
CA ILE A 152 8.12 -4.98 -18.53
C ILE A 152 8.29 -3.53 -19.04
N THR A 153 7.33 -3.04 -19.82
CA THR A 153 7.31 -1.67 -20.36
C THR A 153 6.44 -0.69 -19.57
N ALA A 154 5.79 -1.14 -18.49
CA ALA A 154 4.97 -0.27 -17.66
C ALA A 154 5.84 0.67 -16.82
N ASP A 155 5.28 1.84 -16.49
CA ASP A 155 6.00 2.85 -15.71
C ASP A 155 6.20 2.44 -14.25
N TYR A 156 5.35 1.57 -13.71
CA TYR A 156 5.42 1.03 -12.36
C TYR A 156 4.58 -0.24 -12.22
N GLY A 157 4.88 -1.03 -11.18
CA GLY A 157 3.95 -2.04 -10.66
C GLY A 157 2.84 -1.40 -9.84
N LEU A 158 3.24 -0.78 -8.73
CA LEU A 158 2.35 -0.06 -7.81
C LEU A 158 2.74 1.42 -7.74
N SER A 159 1.79 2.33 -7.97
CA SER A 159 1.94 3.76 -7.64
C SER A 159 1.13 4.10 -6.39
N ILE A 160 1.72 4.86 -5.47
CA ILE A 160 1.06 5.38 -4.28
C ILE A 160 1.06 6.90 -4.37
N GLY A 161 -0.11 7.46 -4.64
CA GLY A 161 -0.27 8.84 -5.11
C GLY A 161 -0.07 8.96 -6.62
N ASP A 162 -0.27 10.18 -7.13
CA ASP A 162 0.06 10.56 -8.50
C ASP A 162 0.52 12.04 -8.57
N PHE A 163 0.56 12.64 -9.76
CA PHE A 163 1.00 14.02 -9.92
C PHE A 163 0.08 15.05 -9.21
N THR A 164 -1.21 14.75 -9.08
CA THR A 164 -2.25 15.64 -8.53
C THR A 164 -2.86 15.15 -7.23
N SER A 165 -2.51 13.95 -6.79
CA SER A 165 -3.14 13.26 -5.66
C SER A 165 -2.08 12.90 -4.63
N THR A 166 -2.08 13.62 -3.52
CA THR A 166 -1.35 13.26 -2.31
C THR A 166 -2.21 12.36 -1.44
N VAL A 167 -1.73 11.15 -1.14
CA VAL A 167 -2.45 10.17 -0.33
C VAL A 167 -1.82 9.99 1.04
N LEU A 168 -2.66 9.76 2.04
CA LEU A 168 -2.28 9.53 3.44
C LEU A 168 -2.84 8.20 3.95
N GLY A 169 -2.19 7.61 4.95
CA GLY A 169 -2.75 6.46 5.67
C GLY A 169 -2.69 5.14 4.91
N VAL A 170 -1.95 5.07 3.79
CA VAL A 170 -1.86 3.87 2.97
C VAL A 170 -1.04 2.79 3.68
N ARG A 171 -1.48 1.53 3.58
CA ARG A 171 -0.78 0.37 4.17
C ARG A 171 -0.67 -0.78 3.17
N VAL A 172 0.52 -1.34 3.01
CA VAL A 172 0.78 -2.48 2.10
C VAL A 172 1.53 -3.57 2.86
N TYR A 173 0.91 -4.74 2.96
CA TYR A 173 1.40 -5.85 3.78
C TYR A 173 1.51 -7.17 3.01
N GLY A 174 2.65 -7.83 3.11
CA GLY A 174 2.82 -9.20 2.60
C GLY A 174 2.59 -9.34 1.10
N CYS A 175 2.76 -8.25 0.34
CA CYS A 175 2.55 -8.23 -1.10
C CYS A 175 3.85 -8.57 -1.83
N LEU A 176 3.73 -9.12 -3.04
CA LEU A 176 4.80 -9.16 -4.04
C LEU A 176 4.61 -7.99 -5.01
N LEU A 177 5.55 -7.06 -5.02
CA LEU A 177 5.53 -5.83 -5.80
C LEU A 177 6.60 -5.93 -6.88
N ARG A 178 6.21 -5.87 -8.16
CA ARG A 178 7.13 -6.08 -9.29
C ARG A 178 6.76 -5.25 -10.51
N ASN A 179 7.67 -5.17 -11.48
CA ASN A 179 7.40 -4.49 -12.76
C ASN A 179 8.04 -5.21 -13.94
N GLY A 180 7.68 -6.49 -14.11
CA GLY A 180 7.98 -7.29 -15.30
C GLY A 180 9.44 -7.39 -15.72
N SER A 181 10.40 -7.30 -14.80
CA SER A 181 11.84 -7.21 -15.09
C SER A 181 12.22 -6.02 -15.99
N SER A 182 11.49 -4.90 -15.88
CA SER A 182 11.85 -3.65 -16.52
C SER A 182 13.31 -3.30 -16.23
N THR A 183 14.06 -2.80 -17.19
CA THR A 183 15.48 -2.44 -16.96
C THR A 183 15.66 -1.10 -16.28
N THR A 184 14.62 -0.27 -16.18
CA THR A 184 14.75 1.12 -15.69
C THR A 184 13.59 1.60 -14.83
N LYS A 185 12.48 0.86 -14.78
CA LYS A 185 11.25 1.31 -14.11
C LYS A 185 11.09 0.67 -12.73
N PRO A 186 10.49 1.39 -11.77
CA PRO A 186 10.32 0.89 -10.41
C PRO A 186 9.27 -0.21 -10.29
N ALA A 187 9.42 -1.09 -9.30
CA ALA A 187 8.34 -1.93 -8.79
C ALA A 187 7.29 -1.09 -8.04
N VAL A 188 7.76 -0.15 -7.21
CA VAL A 188 6.91 0.77 -6.44
C VAL A 188 7.33 2.21 -6.69
N LEU A 189 6.36 3.05 -7.04
CA LEU A 189 6.54 4.47 -7.23
C LEU A 189 5.75 5.24 -6.17
N ILE A 190 6.43 6.05 -5.36
CA ILE A 190 5.80 6.81 -4.26
C ILE A 190 5.77 8.29 -4.65
N HIS A 191 4.57 8.83 -4.86
CA HIS A 191 4.30 10.19 -5.28
C HIS A 191 3.70 11.02 -4.15
N GLY A 192 4.49 11.90 -3.54
CA GLY A 192 4.01 12.84 -2.51
C GLY A 192 3.35 12.19 -1.28
N ALA A 193 3.30 10.86 -1.18
CA ALA A 193 2.53 10.16 -0.16
C ALA A 193 3.05 10.47 1.25
N GLY A 194 2.14 10.61 2.20
CA GLY A 194 2.42 10.79 3.62
C GLY A 194 1.89 9.61 4.43
N ASP A 195 2.44 9.36 5.61
CA ASP A 195 2.01 8.27 6.51
C ASP A 195 1.76 6.95 5.76
N LEU A 196 2.83 6.36 5.23
CA LEU A 196 2.79 5.14 4.41
C LEU A 196 3.53 4.01 5.11
N TYR A 197 2.94 2.82 5.16
CA TYR A 197 3.61 1.61 5.62
C TYR A 197 3.71 0.57 4.51
N LEU A 198 4.94 0.13 4.24
CA LEU A 198 5.29 -1.03 3.43
C LEU A 198 5.96 -2.05 4.35
N VAL A 199 5.24 -3.11 4.73
CA VAL A 199 5.72 -4.07 5.73
C VAL A 199 5.68 -5.50 5.23
N GLY A 200 6.80 -6.21 5.35
CA GLY A 200 6.88 -7.64 5.02
C GLY A 200 6.60 -7.95 3.55
N ASN A 201 6.84 -6.99 2.65
CA ASN A 201 6.63 -7.18 1.22
C ASN A 201 7.87 -7.78 0.56
N ASP A 202 7.63 -8.42 -0.57
CA ASP A 202 8.65 -8.81 -1.52
C ASP A 202 8.67 -7.79 -2.67
N ILE A 203 9.82 -7.17 -2.95
CA ILE A 203 9.99 -6.08 -3.92
C ILE A 203 11.04 -6.52 -4.93
N ALA A 204 10.59 -6.94 -6.11
CA ALA A 204 11.42 -7.73 -6.99
C ALA A 204 11.12 -7.57 -8.48
N TRP A 205 12.02 -8.12 -9.31
CA TRP A 205 11.88 -8.23 -10.77
C TRP A 205 11.47 -6.90 -11.42
N ALA A 206 12.32 -5.91 -11.24
CA ALA A 206 12.17 -4.56 -11.78
C ALA A 206 13.55 -3.91 -11.96
N GLY A 207 13.57 -2.69 -12.50
CA GLY A 207 14.81 -1.94 -12.66
C GLY A 207 15.18 -1.32 -11.32
N ILE A 208 14.18 -0.72 -10.70
CA ILE A 208 14.28 -0.07 -9.40
C ILE A 208 13.31 -0.76 -8.44
N GLY A 209 13.66 -0.91 -7.17
CA GLY A 209 12.72 -1.41 -6.15
C GLY A 209 11.66 -0.37 -5.84
N ILE A 210 12.06 0.67 -5.11
CA ILE A 210 11.19 1.81 -4.76
C ILE A 210 11.82 3.10 -5.30
N GLU A 211 11.03 3.87 -6.04
CA GLU A 211 11.40 5.21 -6.50
C GLU A 211 10.55 6.28 -5.78
N TYR A 212 11.22 7.27 -5.21
CA TYR A 212 10.57 8.44 -4.61
C TYR A 212 10.44 9.56 -5.63
N LYS A 213 9.26 10.20 -5.65
CA LYS A 213 8.96 11.31 -6.54
C LYS A 213 8.06 12.32 -5.84
N GLY A 214 8.34 13.61 -6.06
CA GLY A 214 7.43 14.68 -5.66
C GLY A 214 6.17 14.73 -6.53
N ASN A 215 5.14 15.40 -6.04
CA ASN A 215 3.96 15.80 -6.79
C ASN A 215 3.75 17.33 -6.69
N ILE A 216 2.60 17.85 -7.11
CA ILE A 216 2.35 19.30 -7.05
C ILE A 216 2.19 19.85 -5.63
N ASP A 217 1.84 19.00 -4.66
CA ASP A 217 1.54 19.42 -3.29
C ASP A 217 2.73 19.19 -2.34
N GLY A 218 3.72 18.38 -2.74
CA GLY A 218 4.90 18.13 -1.93
C GLY A 218 5.69 16.87 -2.32
N TYR A 219 6.32 16.28 -1.32
CA TYR A 219 7.24 15.16 -1.45
C TYR A 219 6.87 14.04 -0.47
N PRO A 220 7.29 12.78 -0.74
CA PRO A 220 7.07 11.67 0.16
C PRO A 220 7.55 11.97 1.59
N SER A 221 6.69 11.74 2.58
CA SER A 221 7.02 11.99 3.98
C SER A 221 6.46 10.93 4.93
N GLN A 222 7.10 10.70 6.07
CA GLN A 222 6.65 9.73 7.07
C GLN A 222 6.44 8.33 6.46
N ILE A 223 7.46 7.85 5.73
CA ILE A 223 7.42 6.58 5.02
C ILE A 223 8.07 5.51 5.90
N PHE A 224 7.40 4.37 6.08
CA PHE A 224 7.88 3.24 6.85
C PHE A 224 8.03 2.02 5.96
N GLN A 225 9.26 1.55 5.80
CA GLN A 225 9.65 0.37 5.04
C GLN A 225 10.29 -0.63 6.00
N ILE A 226 9.51 -1.63 6.41
CA ILE A 226 9.87 -2.50 7.53
C ILE A 226 9.86 -3.97 7.10
N GLY A 227 10.98 -4.67 7.29
CA GLY A 227 11.03 -6.13 7.10
C GLY A 227 10.72 -6.60 5.68
N ASN A 228 10.96 -5.77 4.67
CA ASN A 228 10.75 -6.14 3.26
C ASN A 228 11.97 -6.89 2.72
N LEU A 229 11.75 -7.72 1.71
CA LEU A 229 12.78 -8.35 0.91
C LEU A 229 12.88 -7.60 -0.43
N PHE A 230 14.08 -7.16 -0.78
CA PHE A 230 14.41 -6.58 -2.07
C PHE A 230 15.37 -7.52 -2.79
N HIS A 231 15.01 -7.99 -3.99
CA HIS A 231 15.87 -8.90 -4.76
C HIS A 231 15.55 -8.82 -6.26
N ASN A 232 16.43 -9.31 -7.12
CA ASN A 232 16.20 -9.26 -8.58
C ASN A 232 15.90 -7.84 -9.12
N LEU A 233 16.63 -6.85 -8.62
CA LEU A 233 16.51 -5.45 -9.05
C LEU A 233 17.74 -5.06 -9.87
N LEU A 234 17.54 -4.68 -11.14
CA LEU A 234 18.63 -4.55 -12.12
C LEU A 234 19.51 -3.31 -11.90
N VAL A 235 18.95 -2.22 -11.36
CA VAL A 235 19.61 -0.92 -11.26
C VAL A 235 19.84 -0.54 -9.80
N GLN A 236 18.77 -0.44 -9.00
CA GLN A 236 18.85 0.04 -7.61
C GLN A 236 17.71 -0.51 -6.75
N HIS A 237 17.88 -0.53 -5.42
CA HIS A 237 16.80 -0.95 -4.51
C HIS A 237 15.95 0.24 -4.08
N LEU A 238 16.59 1.36 -3.72
CA LEU A 238 15.94 2.64 -3.45
C LEU A 238 16.54 3.72 -4.36
N ALA A 239 15.67 4.49 -5.02
CA ALA A 239 16.05 5.56 -5.93
C ALA A 239 15.29 6.86 -5.63
N GLN A 240 15.93 8.00 -5.89
CA GLN A 240 15.29 9.32 -5.86
C GLN A 240 15.20 9.88 -7.27
N ARG A 241 14.00 10.29 -7.71
CA ARG A 241 13.86 10.88 -9.05
C ARG A 241 14.29 12.34 -9.07
N VAL A 242 15.56 12.60 -9.39
CA VAL A 242 16.17 13.95 -9.40
C VAL A 242 15.87 14.78 -10.67
N VAL A 243 14.75 14.53 -11.36
CA VAL A 243 14.42 15.22 -12.63
C VAL A 243 13.30 16.25 -12.42
N GLY A 244 13.57 17.55 -12.54
CA GLY A 244 12.53 18.59 -12.48
C GLY A 244 12.74 19.60 -11.34
N PRO A 245 11.67 20.26 -10.83
CA PRO A 245 11.79 21.28 -9.77
C PRO A 245 12.42 20.70 -8.49
N SER A 246 12.95 21.59 -7.66
CA SER A 246 13.95 21.35 -6.60
C SER A 246 13.60 20.34 -5.50
N ASP A 247 12.37 19.82 -5.42
CA ASP A 247 11.96 18.83 -4.43
C ASP A 247 11.59 17.47 -5.04
N ASN A 248 11.75 17.30 -6.37
CA ASN A 248 11.48 16.00 -6.97
C ASN A 248 12.54 14.97 -6.56
N GLY A 249 12.11 13.87 -5.95
CA GLY A 249 12.98 12.83 -5.42
C GLY A 249 13.26 12.96 -3.92
N LYS A 250 13.02 14.12 -3.31
CA LYS A 250 13.17 14.33 -1.86
C LYS A 250 12.26 13.39 -1.06
N VAL A 251 12.75 12.89 0.06
CA VAL A 251 11.94 12.13 1.03
C VAL A 251 12.28 12.54 2.46
N VAL A 252 11.27 12.76 3.30
CA VAL A 252 11.47 13.25 4.68
C VAL A 252 10.90 12.26 5.70
N ASN A 253 11.64 12.02 6.78
CA ASN A 253 11.27 11.06 7.81
C ASN A 253 11.03 9.65 7.24
N LEU A 254 11.95 9.18 6.39
CA LEU A 254 12.00 7.79 5.95
C LEU A 254 12.46 6.88 7.10
N ASN A 255 11.76 5.77 7.31
CA ASN A 255 12.11 4.73 8.27
C ASN A 255 12.32 3.43 7.51
N HIS A 256 13.56 3.15 7.11
CA HIS A 256 13.95 1.97 6.37
C HIS A 256 14.67 0.97 7.29
N ILE A 257 13.91 0.00 7.81
CA ILE A 257 14.27 -0.79 8.98
C ILE A 257 14.12 -2.29 8.75
N GLY A 258 15.16 -3.07 9.05
CA GLY A 258 15.04 -4.53 9.08
C GLY A 258 14.82 -5.17 7.71
N ASN A 259 15.11 -4.47 6.61
CA ASN A 259 14.92 -4.99 5.26
C ASN A 259 16.12 -5.84 4.83
N ILE A 260 15.88 -6.77 3.92
CA ILE A 260 16.92 -7.59 3.30
C ILE A 260 17.08 -7.14 1.86
N HIS A 261 18.33 -6.85 1.48
CA HIS A 261 18.72 -6.48 0.13
C HIS A 261 19.61 -7.58 -0.44
N ASP A 262 19.03 -8.39 -1.33
CA ASP A 262 19.69 -9.51 -1.98
C ASP A 262 20.05 -9.18 -3.44
N THR A 263 20.99 -9.96 -3.96
CA THR A 263 21.45 -9.93 -5.35
C THR A 263 20.38 -10.34 -6.36
N LEU A 264 20.76 -10.29 -7.64
CA LEU A 264 20.00 -10.89 -8.71
C LEU A 264 20.10 -12.43 -8.64
N GLU A 265 19.19 -13.14 -9.30
CA GLU A 265 19.13 -14.61 -9.39
C GLU A 265 20.43 -15.24 -9.91
N ASP A 266 21.22 -14.52 -10.71
CA ASP A 266 22.52 -14.95 -11.21
C ASP A 266 23.69 -14.63 -10.26
N GLY A 267 23.40 -14.07 -9.09
CA GLY A 267 24.37 -13.63 -8.09
C GLY A 267 25.06 -12.30 -8.41
N SER A 268 24.69 -11.63 -9.51
CA SER A 268 25.21 -10.30 -9.82
C SER A 268 24.60 -9.24 -8.90
N GLU A 269 25.33 -8.14 -8.72
CA GLU A 269 24.83 -6.96 -7.99
C GLU A 269 24.04 -6.04 -8.93
N PRO A 270 23.15 -5.18 -8.39
CA PRO A 270 22.55 -4.09 -9.16
C PRO A 270 23.61 -3.23 -9.86
N THR A 271 23.33 -2.80 -11.09
CA THR A 271 24.28 -2.04 -11.92
C THR A 271 24.57 -0.64 -11.40
N GLY A 272 23.66 -0.06 -10.60
CA GLY A 272 23.83 1.23 -9.94
C GLY A 272 24.28 1.07 -8.48
N VAL A 273 23.56 1.74 -7.59
CA VAL A 273 23.76 1.67 -6.14
C VAL A 273 22.62 0.89 -5.49
N TRP A 274 22.85 0.34 -4.29
CA TRP A 274 21.78 -0.32 -3.54
C TRP A 274 20.78 0.71 -3.03
N ILE A 275 21.27 1.79 -2.43
CA ILE A 275 20.45 2.88 -1.89
C ILE A 275 20.97 4.22 -2.38
N GLU A 276 20.11 4.97 -3.06
CA GLU A 276 20.29 6.38 -3.41
C GLU A 276 19.32 7.23 -2.57
N LEU A 277 19.86 7.98 -1.62
CA LEU A 277 19.17 8.89 -0.71
C LEU A 277 19.98 10.17 -0.49
N ASP A 278 20.48 10.77 -1.57
CA ASP A 278 21.43 11.89 -1.57
C ASP A 278 20.81 13.24 -1.91
N HIS A 279 19.54 13.27 -2.33
CA HIS A 279 18.83 14.50 -2.63
C HIS A 279 18.84 15.43 -1.40
N ALA A 280 19.08 16.72 -1.65
CA ALA A 280 19.12 17.74 -0.60
C ALA A 280 17.90 17.65 0.31
N GLU A 281 18.13 17.82 1.62
CA GLU A 281 17.12 17.80 2.67
C GLU A 281 16.38 16.46 2.88
N THR A 282 16.79 15.41 2.16
CA THR A 282 16.34 14.03 2.46
C THR A 282 16.74 13.64 3.87
N SER A 283 15.80 13.10 4.64
CA SER A 283 16.02 12.75 6.05
C SER A 283 15.32 11.45 6.44
N GLY A 284 15.85 10.80 7.47
CA GLY A 284 15.29 9.55 7.97
C GLY A 284 16.30 8.69 8.72
N ILE A 285 16.00 7.41 8.80
CA ILE A 285 16.82 6.39 9.43
C ILE A 285 16.86 5.12 8.56
N VAL A 286 18.07 4.61 8.36
CA VAL A 286 18.39 3.33 7.70
C VAL A 286 19.07 2.47 8.76
N ARG A 287 18.36 1.48 9.29
CA ARG A 287 18.90 0.64 10.38
C ARG A 287 18.54 -0.83 10.32
N GLY A 288 19.45 -1.68 10.79
CA GLY A 288 19.22 -3.13 10.93
C GLY A 288 18.90 -3.81 9.61
N ASN A 289 19.27 -3.22 8.46
CA ASN A 289 19.07 -3.84 7.16
C ASN A 289 20.26 -4.75 6.84
N SER A 290 20.03 -5.79 6.06
CA SER A 290 21.09 -6.70 5.57
C SER A 290 21.31 -6.45 4.08
N PHE A 291 22.57 -6.38 3.65
CA PHE A 291 22.94 -6.23 2.24
C PHE A 291 23.86 -7.35 1.80
N ALA A 292 23.66 -7.85 0.57
CA ALA A 292 24.55 -8.82 -0.08
C ALA A 292 25.82 -8.20 -0.69
N THR A 293 26.26 -7.05 -0.15
CA THR A 293 27.50 -6.35 -0.53
C THR A 293 28.08 -5.65 0.70
N ALA A 294 29.39 -5.42 0.70
CA ALA A 294 30.05 -4.69 1.78
C ALA A 294 29.62 -3.21 1.80
N THR A 295 29.31 -2.71 2.97
CA THR A 295 28.81 -1.32 3.18
C THR A 295 29.87 -0.26 3.01
N ASN A 296 31.15 -0.65 3.12
CA ASN A 296 32.30 0.19 2.81
C ASN A 296 32.74 0.10 1.34
N ALA A 297 32.06 -0.68 0.50
CA ALA A 297 32.34 -0.71 -0.92
C ALA A 297 32.05 0.66 -1.54
N ILE A 298 32.99 1.16 -2.33
CA ILE A 298 32.91 2.46 -2.97
C ILE A 298 31.69 2.49 -3.91
N ALA A 299 30.93 3.57 -3.85
CA ALA A 299 29.81 3.84 -4.75
C ALA A 299 28.70 2.76 -4.73
N LYS A 300 28.44 2.13 -3.57
CA LYS A 300 27.31 1.20 -3.38
C LYS A 300 26.14 1.80 -2.60
N PHE A 301 26.38 2.88 -1.87
CA PHE A 301 25.40 3.59 -1.07
C PHE A 301 25.65 5.09 -1.23
N VAL A 302 24.60 5.87 -1.48
CA VAL A 302 24.69 7.34 -1.50
C VAL A 302 23.68 7.86 -0.49
N ILE A 303 24.16 8.35 0.65
CA ILE A 303 23.34 8.64 1.82
C ILE A 303 23.55 10.09 2.27
N SER A 304 22.48 10.87 2.25
CA SER A 304 22.48 12.27 2.67
C SER A 304 22.92 12.46 4.13
N GLY A 305 23.45 13.65 4.40
CA GLY A 305 23.86 14.15 5.71
C GLY A 305 22.83 13.91 6.82
N ASN A 306 21.55 14.07 6.48
CA ASN A 306 20.42 14.04 7.42
C ASN A 306 19.75 12.66 7.52
N VAL A 307 20.30 11.63 6.88
CA VAL A 307 19.84 10.25 7.01
C VAL A 307 20.75 9.51 8.00
N HIS A 308 20.16 9.02 9.08
CA HIS A 308 20.86 8.28 10.12
C HIS A 308 21.14 6.86 9.64
N TRP A 309 22.41 6.48 9.57
CA TRP A 309 22.85 5.13 9.24
C TRP A 309 23.26 4.38 10.51
N VAL A 310 22.55 3.31 10.87
CA VAL A 310 22.75 2.64 12.17
C VAL A 310 22.69 1.12 12.05
N ALA A 311 23.80 0.44 12.35
CA ALA A 311 23.87 -1.00 12.53
C ALA A 311 23.27 -1.81 11.36
N ASN A 312 23.77 -1.55 10.14
CA ASN A 312 23.38 -2.32 8.96
C ASN A 312 24.40 -3.44 8.68
N GLU A 313 23.92 -4.63 8.35
CA GLU A 313 24.67 -5.88 8.26
C GLU A 313 25.14 -6.17 6.82
N THR A 314 26.35 -6.73 6.70
CA THR A 314 26.98 -7.13 5.44
C THR A 314 27.92 -8.31 5.66
N GLU A 315 28.54 -8.84 4.60
CA GLU A 315 29.61 -9.84 4.72
C GLU A 315 30.83 -9.32 5.52
N ALA A 316 31.03 -8.00 5.58
CA ALA A 316 32.07 -7.36 6.37
C ALA A 316 31.67 -7.12 7.84
N GLY A 317 30.49 -7.59 8.26
CA GLY A 317 29.93 -7.40 9.59
C GLY A 317 28.96 -6.22 9.68
N VAL A 318 28.78 -5.70 10.90
CA VAL A 318 27.84 -4.60 11.19
C VAL A 318 28.53 -3.26 10.97
N SER A 319 27.99 -2.47 10.04
CA SER A 319 28.44 -1.11 9.80
C SER A 319 27.89 -0.13 10.83
N SER A 320 28.80 0.58 11.50
CA SER A 320 28.48 1.67 12.41
C SER A 320 28.76 3.06 11.83
N ALA A 321 29.52 3.13 10.73
CA ALA A 321 29.81 4.37 10.02
C ALA A 321 28.89 4.49 8.80
N ARG A 322 28.39 5.71 8.54
CA ARG A 322 27.69 6.02 7.30
C ARG A 322 28.66 5.82 6.12
N PRO A 323 28.25 5.13 5.04
CA PRO A 323 29.02 5.10 3.80
C PRO A 323 29.34 6.51 3.32
N ALA A 324 30.55 6.71 2.80
CA ALA A 324 31.03 8.01 2.32
C ALA A 324 30.44 8.34 0.95
#